data_AF-A0A1F8H2D4-F1
#
_entry.id   AF-A0A1F8H2D4-F1
#
_cell.length_a   1.000
_cell.length_b   1.000
_cell.length_c   1.000
_cell.angle_alpha   90.00
_cell.angle_beta   90.00
_cell.angle_gamma   90.00
#
_symmetry.space_group_name_H-M   'P 1'
#
loop_
_entity.id
_entity.type
_entity.pdbx_description
1 polymer ?
#
loop_
_entity_poly.entity_id
_entity_poly.type
_entity_poly.pdbx_seq_one_letter_code
_entity_poly.pdbx_strand_id
1 'polypeptide(L)'
;MENKNNLAEDTSGNQAITNPETVEMVEPKETKPGLVTHIKTYGGLIAVLVLAVYFLFDVNVSIKGKPFMSDFLGLGKDAGLAKLEKIVLPSEGVVVPARWGDLGKKMVAAGVIDAKKFEDLYASRGGLSDEAKAFLYGDGNGNLKITADNSGEILNLLWALGLGQKNTILEKGPMTDPKYGGAGGFASTGGWTLAKGGAMNHYSKHLFFKLTYEQQKFVENVSKNIFRPCCGNSTYFPDCNHGMAMLGLLELMASQGVGEADMYKAALAANSYWFPDTYLTIAKYMDMKGVKWNKVDPKSVLGANFSSATGYRKILQQVTPPDTKSGGGCGV
;
A
#
# COMPACT_ATOMS: atom_id res chain seq x y z
N MET A 1 -41.62 -43.10 22.17
CA MET A 1 -42.24 -42.44 21.00
C MET A 1 -41.08 -41.94 20.13
N GLU A 2 -40.31 -42.76 19.42
CA GLU A 2 -40.65 -43.75 18.37
C GLU A 2 -41.42 -43.17 17.18
N ASN A 3 -40.70 -42.84 16.10
CA ASN A 3 -40.86 -43.31 14.70
C ASN A 3 -39.83 -42.54 13.83
N LYS A 4 -38.78 -43.11 13.23
CA LYS A 4 -38.63 -44.13 12.15
C LYS A 4 -39.15 -43.72 10.76
N ASN A 5 -38.19 -43.74 9.82
CA ASN A 5 -38.28 -44.15 8.40
C ASN A 5 -38.92 -43.15 7.40
N ASN A 6 -38.45 -42.94 6.17
CA ASN A 6 -37.95 -43.90 5.18
C ASN A 6 -36.89 -43.33 4.22
N LEU A 7 -35.93 -44.21 3.90
CA LEU A 7 -35.16 -44.27 2.65
C LEU A 7 -36.05 -44.81 1.52
N ALA A 8 -35.80 -44.38 0.29
CA ALA A 8 -36.13 -45.14 -0.91
C ALA A 8 -35.07 -44.88 -1.99
N GLU A 9 -34.35 -45.96 -2.31
CA GLU A 9 -33.52 -46.13 -3.49
C GLU A 9 -34.40 -46.17 -4.75
N ASP A 10 -33.90 -45.63 -5.86
CA ASP A 10 -34.35 -46.01 -7.19
C ASP A 10 -33.13 -46.46 -8.01
N THR A 11 -33.18 -47.72 -8.41
CA THR A 11 -32.27 -48.38 -9.33
C THR A 11 -33.12 -48.92 -10.46
N SER A 12 -32.92 -48.45 -11.69
CA SER A 12 -33.06 -49.29 -12.89
C SER A 12 -32.61 -48.56 -14.17
N GLY A 13 -32.04 -49.32 -15.11
CA GLY A 13 -32.12 -48.96 -16.53
C GLY A 13 -30.80 -48.95 -17.30
N ASN A 14 -30.14 -50.10 -17.40
CA ASN A 14 -29.16 -50.38 -18.43
C ASN A 14 -29.89 -50.68 -19.76
N GLN A 15 -29.64 -49.93 -20.83
CA GLN A 15 -29.91 -50.39 -22.20
C GLN A 15 -28.78 -49.98 -23.16
N ALA A 16 -28.09 -51.00 -23.65
CA ALA A 16 -27.18 -50.96 -24.78
C ALA A 16 -27.97 -50.84 -26.09
N ILE A 17 -27.52 -49.98 -27.00
CA ILE A 17 -27.90 -50.01 -28.41
C ILE A 17 -26.61 -50.13 -29.23
N THR A 18 -26.48 -51.28 -29.87
CA THR A 18 -25.51 -51.60 -30.93
C THR A 18 -26.07 -51.23 -32.29
N ASN A 19 -25.20 -50.71 -33.18
CA ASN A 19 -24.96 -51.04 -34.60
C ASN A 19 -24.66 -49.82 -35.50
N PRO A 20 -23.98 -50.02 -36.67
CA PRO A 20 -22.79 -49.26 -37.02
C PRO A 20 -22.97 -48.43 -38.29
N GLU A 21 -22.30 -47.28 -38.38
CA GLU A 21 -22.19 -46.53 -39.63
C GLU A 21 -20.73 -46.30 -40.01
N THR A 22 -20.37 -46.97 -41.11
CA THR A 22 -19.40 -46.66 -42.15
C THR A 22 -18.49 -45.43 -41.96
N VAL A 23 -17.18 -45.71 -41.83
CA VAL A 23 -16.11 -44.73 -41.98
C VAL A 23 -15.76 -44.61 -43.47
N GLU A 24 -16.09 -43.47 -44.10
CA GLU A 24 -15.51 -43.09 -45.39
C GLU A 24 -14.05 -42.65 -45.20
N MET A 25 -13.16 -43.27 -45.97
CA MET A 25 -11.75 -42.89 -46.05
C MET A 25 -11.60 -41.61 -46.88
N VAL A 26 -11.19 -40.52 -46.24
CA VAL A 26 -10.75 -39.29 -46.91
C VAL A 26 -9.26 -39.41 -47.21
N GLU A 27 -8.88 -39.35 -48.49
CA GLU A 27 -7.50 -39.31 -48.95
C GLU A 27 -6.72 -38.11 -48.37
N PRO A 28 -5.41 -38.26 -48.08
CA PRO A 28 -4.60 -37.18 -47.54
C PRO A 28 -4.28 -36.16 -48.65
N LYS A 29 -4.72 -34.90 -48.47
CA LYS A 29 -4.23 -33.77 -49.26
C LYS A 29 -2.77 -33.50 -48.93
N GLU A 30 -1.91 -33.55 -49.94
CA GLU A 30 -0.51 -33.08 -49.87
C GLU A 30 -0.44 -31.63 -49.38
N THR A 31 0.18 -31.42 -48.22
CA THR A 31 0.55 -30.09 -47.73
C THR A 31 1.82 -29.62 -48.41
N LYS A 32 1.74 -28.51 -49.16
CA LYS A 32 2.90 -27.78 -49.69
C LYS A 32 3.85 -27.40 -48.55
N PRO A 33 5.19 -27.45 -48.74
CA PRO A 33 6.15 -27.09 -47.70
C PRO A 33 6.03 -25.60 -47.38
N GLY A 34 5.40 -25.29 -46.24
CA GLY A 34 5.24 -23.93 -45.73
C GLY A 34 6.48 -23.46 -44.99
N LEU A 35 6.96 -22.27 -45.38
CA LEU A 35 7.70 -21.17 -44.69
C LEU A 35 8.66 -21.45 -43.51
N VAL A 36 8.47 -22.50 -42.72
CA VAL A 36 9.23 -22.84 -41.50
C VAL A 36 10.61 -23.42 -41.82
N THR A 37 10.78 -24.08 -42.96
CA THR A 37 12.05 -24.69 -43.36
C THR A 37 13.10 -23.68 -43.82
N HIS A 38 12.72 -22.47 -44.25
CA HIS A 38 13.69 -21.44 -44.63
C HIS A 38 14.30 -20.70 -43.43
N ILE A 39 13.58 -20.56 -42.32
CA ILE A 39 14.07 -19.80 -41.16
C ILE A 39 15.26 -20.51 -40.48
N LYS A 40 15.29 -21.84 -40.44
CA LYS A 40 16.39 -22.60 -39.83
C LYS A 40 17.68 -22.55 -40.66
N THR A 41 17.57 -22.54 -41.98
CA THR A 41 18.74 -22.54 -42.89
C THR A 41 19.40 -21.16 -42.98
N TYR A 42 18.61 -20.08 -42.93
CA TYR A 42 19.14 -18.70 -42.99
C TYR A 42 19.51 -18.13 -41.61
N GLY A 43 18.90 -18.60 -40.52
CA GLY A 43 19.22 -18.13 -39.16
C GLY A 43 20.66 -18.45 -38.73
N GLY A 44 21.18 -19.62 -39.11
CA GLY A 44 22.58 -20.00 -38.87
C GLY A 44 23.57 -19.13 -39.66
N LEU A 45 23.24 -18.80 -40.92
CA LEU A 45 24.07 -17.94 -41.76
C LEU A 45 24.11 -16.48 -41.25
N ILE A 46 22.99 -15.95 -40.74
CA ILE A 46 22.93 -14.60 -40.17
C ILE A 46 23.73 -14.52 -38.87
N ALA A 47 23.64 -15.53 -37.99
CA ALA A 47 24.41 -15.55 -36.74
C ALA A 47 25.92 -15.62 -36.99
N VAL A 48 26.35 -16.44 -37.97
CA VAL A 48 27.77 -16.54 -38.36
C VAL A 48 28.26 -15.25 -39.03
N LEU A 49 27.45 -14.59 -39.85
CA LEU A 49 27.78 -13.28 -40.44
C LEU A 49 27.88 -12.17 -39.40
N VAL A 50 26.98 -12.12 -38.42
CA VAL A 50 27.03 -11.13 -37.33
C VAL A 50 28.27 -11.34 -36.45
N LEU A 51 28.61 -12.59 -36.14
CA LEU A 51 29.84 -12.93 -35.42
C LEU A 51 31.10 -12.60 -36.25
N ALA A 52 31.13 -12.90 -37.55
CA ALA A 52 32.25 -12.58 -38.42
C ALA A 52 32.46 -11.06 -38.57
N VAL A 53 31.37 -10.28 -38.66
CA VAL A 53 31.45 -8.81 -38.70
C VAL A 53 31.93 -8.24 -37.37
N TYR A 54 31.53 -8.82 -36.23
CA TYR A 54 32.01 -8.40 -34.90
C TYR A 54 33.51 -8.70 -34.66
N PHE A 55 34.02 -9.81 -35.23
CA PHE A 55 35.45 -10.16 -35.11
C PHE A 55 36.35 -9.42 -36.11
N LEU A 56 35.81 -8.99 -37.26
CA LEU A 56 36.55 -8.27 -38.30
C LEU A 56 36.45 -6.73 -38.17
N PHE A 57 35.43 -6.23 -37.47
CA PHE A 57 35.20 -4.80 -37.27
C PHE A 57 34.81 -4.53 -35.80
N ASP A 58 35.47 -3.55 -35.19
CA ASP A 58 35.20 -3.12 -33.81
C ASP A 58 33.87 -2.33 -33.75
N VAL A 59 32.75 -3.05 -33.87
CA VAL A 59 31.40 -2.48 -33.98
C VAL A 59 30.69 -2.60 -32.64
N ASN A 60 30.42 -1.45 -32.02
CA ASN A 60 29.65 -1.35 -30.79
C ASN A 60 28.14 -1.26 -31.11
N VAL A 61 27.42 -2.39 -31.02
CA VAL A 61 25.97 -2.45 -31.31
C VAL A 61 25.18 -2.18 -30.03
N SER A 62 24.59 -0.98 -29.93
CA SER A 62 23.64 -0.64 -28.86
C SER A 62 22.22 -1.03 -29.27
N ILE A 63 21.72 -2.14 -28.73
CA ILE A 63 20.33 -2.58 -28.92
C ILE A 63 19.46 -1.94 -27.83
N LYS A 64 18.71 -0.88 -28.17
CA LYS A 64 17.61 -0.38 -27.34
C LYS A 64 16.40 -1.31 -27.47
N GLY A 65 16.36 -2.36 -26.66
CA GLY A 65 15.22 -3.27 -26.60
C GLY A 65 13.98 -2.59 -26.00
N LYS A 66 12.85 -2.64 -26.72
CA LYS A 66 11.52 -2.39 -26.13
C LYS A 66 11.14 -3.54 -25.19
N PRO A 67 10.36 -3.29 -24.12
CA PRO A 67 10.14 -4.23 -23.00
C PRO A 67 9.37 -5.51 -23.34
N PHE A 68 9.02 -5.74 -24.60
CA PHE A 68 8.27 -6.92 -25.02
C PHE A 68 9.04 -8.24 -24.84
N MET A 69 10.38 -8.19 -24.89
CA MET A 69 11.23 -9.37 -24.86
C MET A 69 11.44 -9.92 -23.44
N SER A 70 11.32 -9.09 -22.40
CA SER A 70 11.39 -9.53 -20.99
C SER A 70 10.13 -10.28 -20.56
N ASP A 71 8.97 -9.84 -21.04
CA ASP A 71 7.68 -10.53 -20.78
C ASP A 71 7.61 -11.87 -21.53
N PHE A 72 8.13 -11.92 -22.76
CA PHE A 72 8.16 -13.15 -23.57
C PHE A 72 9.14 -14.21 -23.06
N LEU A 73 10.27 -13.79 -22.45
CA LEU A 73 11.29 -14.69 -21.93
C LEU A 73 11.02 -15.21 -20.51
N GLY A 74 9.91 -14.82 -19.88
CA GLY A 74 9.58 -15.32 -18.53
C GLY A 74 10.66 -15.02 -17.49
N LEU A 75 11.43 -13.94 -17.67
CA LEU A 75 12.26 -13.35 -16.61
C LEU A 75 11.32 -12.66 -15.61
N GLY A 76 10.54 -13.51 -14.92
CA GLY A 76 9.44 -13.10 -14.07
C GLY A 76 9.91 -12.35 -12.84
N LYS A 77 8.97 -11.57 -12.29
CA LYS A 77 9.01 -11.04 -10.92
C LYS A 77 9.62 -12.11 -10.01
N ASP A 78 10.78 -11.82 -9.42
CA ASP A 78 11.54 -12.73 -8.57
C ASP A 78 10.59 -13.45 -7.59
N ALA A 79 10.49 -14.79 -7.63
CA ALA A 79 9.45 -15.52 -6.88
C ALA A 79 9.54 -15.26 -5.36
N GLY A 80 10.74 -14.92 -4.87
CA GLY A 80 10.97 -14.45 -3.51
C GLY A 80 10.34 -13.08 -3.23
N LEU A 81 10.38 -12.16 -4.19
CA LEU A 81 9.78 -10.83 -4.07
C LEU A 81 8.25 -10.90 -4.01
N ALA A 82 7.61 -11.70 -4.86
CA ALA A 82 6.16 -11.88 -4.83
C ALA A 82 5.67 -12.48 -3.49
N LYS A 83 6.47 -13.36 -2.88
CA LYS A 83 6.18 -13.90 -1.54
C LYS A 83 6.37 -12.84 -0.45
N LEU A 84 7.43 -12.04 -0.54
CA LEU A 84 7.70 -10.96 0.41
C LEU A 84 6.61 -9.89 0.35
N GLU A 85 6.17 -9.53 -0.86
CA GLU A 85 5.08 -8.58 -1.10
C GLU A 85 3.80 -8.99 -0.39
N LYS A 86 3.38 -10.26 -0.51
CA LYS A 86 2.20 -10.78 0.20
C LYS A 86 2.31 -10.73 1.72
N ILE A 87 3.52 -10.76 2.27
CA ILE A 87 3.76 -10.73 3.72
C ILE A 87 3.80 -9.30 4.26
N VAL A 88 4.35 -8.36 3.49
CA VAL A 88 4.47 -6.93 3.87
C VAL A 88 3.20 -6.16 3.55
N LEU A 89 2.58 -6.47 2.40
CA LEU A 89 1.40 -5.83 1.83
C LEU A 89 0.37 -6.91 1.46
N PRO A 90 -0.26 -7.57 2.44
CA PRO A 90 -1.34 -8.51 2.15
C PRO A 90 -2.40 -7.86 1.23
N SER A 91 -2.79 -8.57 0.18
CA SER A 91 -3.76 -8.08 -0.81
C SER A 91 -5.12 -7.79 -0.20
N GLU A 92 -5.48 -8.58 0.81
CA GLU A 92 -6.70 -8.43 1.57
C GLU A 92 -6.68 -7.25 2.53
N GLY A 93 -5.54 -6.58 2.72
CA GLY A 93 -5.37 -5.48 3.66
C GLY A 93 -5.09 -5.91 5.10
N VAL A 94 -4.95 -4.93 5.98
CA VAL A 94 -4.79 -5.13 7.42
C VAL A 94 -5.84 -4.33 8.18
N VAL A 95 -6.58 -5.00 9.06
CA VAL A 95 -7.48 -4.34 10.01
C VAL A 95 -6.66 -3.84 11.20
N VAL A 96 -6.70 -2.55 11.46
CA VAL A 96 -6.06 -1.95 12.63
C VAL A 96 -7.08 -1.76 13.76
N PRO A 97 -6.69 -1.86 15.04
CA PRO A 97 -7.61 -1.70 16.17
C PRO A 97 -7.92 -0.22 16.42
N ALA A 98 -8.52 0.44 15.43
CA ALA A 98 -8.96 1.83 15.49
C ALA A 98 -10.37 1.93 14.90
N ARG A 99 -11.38 1.99 15.77
CA ARG A 99 -12.78 2.13 15.36
C ARG A 99 -13.06 3.54 14.86
N TRP A 100 -13.58 3.68 13.65
CA TRP A 100 -13.82 4.98 13.02
C TRP A 100 -15.11 5.65 13.49
N GLY A 101 -16.20 4.90 13.68
CA GLY A 101 -17.49 5.44 14.12
C GLY A 101 -18.03 6.53 13.18
N ASP A 102 -18.29 7.72 13.74
CA ASP A 102 -18.87 8.88 13.06
C ASP A 102 -17.86 10.03 12.82
N LEU A 103 -16.56 9.74 12.91
CA LEU A 103 -15.51 10.77 12.89
C LEU A 103 -15.51 11.62 11.60
N GLY A 104 -15.68 11.01 10.43
CA GLY A 104 -15.76 11.77 9.17
C GLY A 104 -16.91 12.77 9.19
N LYS A 105 -18.09 12.35 9.62
CA LYS A 105 -19.27 13.21 9.76
C LYS A 105 -19.02 14.38 10.71
N LYS A 106 -18.37 14.13 11.85
CA LYS A 106 -17.96 15.18 12.81
C LYS A 106 -16.96 16.16 12.21
N MET A 107 -15.96 15.67 11.47
CA MET A 107 -14.96 16.51 10.81
C MET A 107 -15.55 17.36 9.68
N VAL A 108 -16.51 16.82 8.92
CA VAL A 108 -17.27 17.56 7.90
C VAL A 108 -18.13 18.65 8.54
N ALA A 109 -18.84 18.33 9.62
CA ALA A 109 -19.65 19.29 10.35
C ALA A 109 -18.79 20.43 10.96
N ALA A 110 -17.61 20.09 11.48
CA ALA A 110 -16.65 21.04 12.03
C ALA A 110 -15.88 21.85 10.97
N GLY A 111 -16.01 21.50 9.68
CA GLY A 111 -15.34 22.17 8.57
C GLY A 111 -13.85 21.82 8.40
N VAL A 112 -13.32 20.87 9.18
CA VAL A 112 -11.95 20.34 8.98
C VAL A 112 -11.84 19.68 7.61
N ILE A 113 -12.92 19.03 7.18
CA ILE A 113 -13.13 18.51 5.84
C ILE A 113 -14.27 19.28 5.18
N ASP A 114 -14.00 19.86 4.02
CA ASP A 114 -15.00 20.24 3.04
C ASP A 114 -15.31 19.00 2.19
N ALA A 115 -16.48 18.41 2.43
CA ALA A 115 -16.86 17.15 1.81
C ALA A 115 -16.83 17.20 0.28
N LYS A 116 -17.23 18.34 -0.32
CA LYS A 116 -17.20 18.50 -1.77
C LYS A 116 -15.77 18.54 -2.30
N LYS A 117 -14.88 19.30 -1.68
CA LYS A 117 -13.46 19.31 -2.08
C LYS A 117 -12.83 17.92 -1.93
N PHE A 118 -13.19 17.19 -0.87
CA PHE A 118 -12.71 15.84 -0.64
C PHE A 118 -13.18 14.88 -1.74
N GLU A 119 -14.44 14.93 -2.15
CA GLU A 119 -14.95 14.13 -3.28
C GLU A 119 -14.30 14.52 -4.61
N ASP A 120 -14.18 15.82 -4.88
CA ASP A 120 -13.60 16.36 -6.12
C ASP A 120 -12.12 15.91 -6.29
N LEU A 121 -11.37 15.77 -5.18
CA LEU A 121 -10.00 15.25 -5.19
C LEU A 121 -9.90 13.85 -5.85
N TYR A 122 -10.89 12.99 -5.61
CA TYR A 122 -10.88 11.61 -6.11
C TYR A 122 -11.70 11.42 -7.39
N ALA A 123 -12.44 12.43 -7.84
CA ALA A 123 -13.31 12.35 -9.02
C ALA A 123 -12.56 11.86 -10.27
N SER A 124 -11.32 12.32 -10.49
CA SER A 124 -10.48 11.90 -11.63
C SER A 124 -10.00 10.45 -11.57
N ARG A 125 -10.10 9.80 -10.40
CA ARG A 125 -9.67 8.43 -10.13
C ARG A 125 -10.83 7.44 -10.02
N GLY A 126 -12.02 7.82 -10.50
CA GLY A 126 -13.25 7.02 -10.38
C GLY A 126 -14.13 7.40 -9.19
N GLY A 127 -13.77 8.45 -8.44
CA GLY A 127 -14.50 8.92 -7.26
C GLY A 127 -14.17 8.13 -5.99
N LEU A 128 -14.83 8.50 -4.89
CA LEU A 128 -14.72 7.77 -3.63
C LEU A 128 -15.37 6.39 -3.72
N SER A 129 -14.71 5.39 -3.15
CA SER A 129 -15.31 4.09 -2.89
C SER A 129 -16.52 4.21 -1.95
N ASP A 130 -17.41 3.22 -1.95
CA ASP A 130 -18.56 3.22 -1.02
C ASP A 130 -18.11 3.13 0.45
N GLU A 131 -16.98 2.45 0.71
CA GLU A 131 -16.34 2.45 2.02
C GLU A 131 -15.85 3.85 2.41
N ALA A 132 -15.18 4.57 1.52
CA ALA A 132 -14.72 5.93 1.79
C ALA A 132 -15.88 6.92 1.99
N LYS A 133 -16.97 6.78 1.24
CA LYS A 133 -18.21 7.54 1.48
C LYS A 133 -18.79 7.21 2.86
N ALA A 134 -18.79 5.93 3.26
CA ALA A 134 -19.23 5.53 4.59
C ALA A 134 -18.35 6.13 5.69
N PHE A 135 -17.03 6.17 5.50
CA PHE A 135 -16.13 6.86 6.44
C PHE A 135 -16.37 8.37 6.49
N LEU A 136 -16.71 9.00 5.37
CA LEU A 136 -16.95 10.45 5.32
C LEU A 136 -18.30 10.86 5.89
N TYR A 137 -19.37 10.08 5.66
CA TYR A 137 -20.75 10.48 5.96
C TYR A 137 -21.48 9.61 6.98
N GLY A 138 -21.04 8.36 7.17
CA GLY A 138 -21.67 7.39 8.06
C GLY A 138 -21.44 7.67 9.54
N ASP A 139 -22.15 6.92 10.39
CA ASP A 139 -22.17 7.06 11.85
C ASP A 139 -21.69 5.81 12.60
N GLY A 140 -21.80 4.63 11.98
CA GLY A 140 -21.56 3.33 12.61
C GLY A 140 -20.30 2.59 12.15
N ASN A 141 -19.30 3.28 11.60
CA ASN A 141 -18.15 2.61 10.99
C ASN A 141 -17.35 1.78 12.00
N GLY A 142 -16.88 0.61 11.54
CA GLY A 142 -16.09 -0.34 12.32
C GLY A 142 -14.62 0.06 12.45
N ASN A 143 -13.77 -0.94 12.67
CA ASN A 143 -12.33 -0.76 12.66
C ASN A 143 -11.83 -0.43 11.25
N LEU A 144 -10.86 0.47 11.15
CA LEU A 144 -10.21 0.80 9.89
C LEU A 144 -9.50 -0.43 9.30
N LYS A 145 -9.67 -0.61 7.99
CA LYS A 145 -8.98 -1.64 7.21
C LYS A 145 -8.16 -0.95 6.12
N ILE A 146 -6.84 -1.08 6.18
CA ILE A 146 -5.93 -0.46 5.23
C ILE A 146 -5.60 -1.46 4.13
N THR A 147 -5.87 -1.10 2.88
CA THR A 147 -5.54 -1.88 1.68
C THR A 147 -4.67 -1.03 0.74
N ALA A 148 -4.11 -1.64 -0.31
CA ALA A 148 -3.43 -0.86 -1.34
C ALA A 148 -4.37 0.18 -1.98
N ASP A 149 -5.63 -0.20 -2.23
CA ASP A 149 -6.62 0.61 -2.95
C ASP A 149 -7.11 1.82 -2.14
N ASN A 150 -7.35 1.66 -0.83
CA ASN A 150 -7.91 2.72 0.02
C ASN A 150 -6.87 3.48 0.85
N SER A 151 -5.59 3.08 0.80
CA SER A 151 -4.52 3.64 1.64
C SER A 151 -4.42 5.18 1.59
N GLY A 152 -4.60 5.77 0.40
CA GLY A 152 -4.59 7.22 0.20
C GLY A 152 -5.83 7.94 0.77
N GLU A 153 -7.00 7.31 0.71
CA GLU A 153 -8.24 7.83 1.31
C GLU A 153 -8.12 7.84 2.85
N ILE A 154 -7.64 6.73 3.41
CA ILE A 154 -7.39 6.59 4.86
C ILE A 154 -6.33 7.59 5.32
N LEU A 155 -5.26 7.80 4.55
CA LEU A 155 -4.24 8.80 4.86
C LEU A 155 -4.87 10.19 4.99
N ASN A 156 -5.68 10.61 4.01
CA ASN A 156 -6.27 11.95 4.01
C ASN A 156 -7.33 12.13 5.11
N LEU A 157 -8.12 11.10 5.43
CA LEU A 157 -9.05 11.12 6.55
C LEU A 157 -8.31 11.23 7.89
N LEU A 158 -7.25 10.46 8.09
CA LEU A 158 -6.42 10.52 9.30
C LEU A 158 -5.61 11.81 9.38
N TRP A 159 -5.18 12.37 8.25
CA TRP A 159 -4.54 13.68 8.20
C TRP A 159 -5.50 14.76 8.70
N ALA A 160 -6.73 14.80 8.19
CA ALA A 160 -7.76 15.69 8.70
C ALA A 160 -7.96 15.52 10.21
N LEU A 161 -8.03 14.27 10.67
CA LEU A 161 -8.20 13.96 12.08
C LEU A 161 -7.05 14.50 12.93
N GLY A 162 -5.81 14.14 12.59
CA GLY A 162 -4.62 14.58 13.33
C GLY A 162 -4.46 16.10 13.31
N LEU A 163 -4.81 16.78 12.21
CA LEU A 163 -4.79 18.23 12.13
C LEU A 163 -5.87 18.89 13.00
N GLY A 164 -7.10 18.37 12.94
CA GLY A 164 -8.26 18.99 13.56
C GLY A 164 -8.39 18.68 15.06
N GLN A 165 -8.00 17.48 15.46
CA GLN A 165 -8.10 17.00 16.84
C GLN A 165 -7.20 17.83 17.76
N LYS A 166 -7.77 18.30 18.87
CA LYS A 166 -7.03 19.03 19.89
C LYS A 166 -5.99 18.11 20.55
N ASN A 167 -4.73 18.50 20.45
CA ASN A 167 -3.60 17.76 21.00
C ASN A 167 -2.46 18.69 21.45
N THR A 168 -1.84 18.38 22.60
CA THR A 168 -0.70 19.14 23.15
C THR A 168 0.57 19.03 22.30
N ILE A 169 0.75 17.95 21.52
CA ILE A 169 1.85 17.81 20.56
C ILE A 169 1.81 18.93 19.52
N LEU A 170 0.61 19.29 19.04
CA LEU A 170 0.45 20.36 18.06
C LEU A 170 0.56 21.77 18.68
N GLU A 171 0.22 21.92 19.95
CA GLU A 171 0.22 23.21 20.64
C GLU A 171 1.56 23.57 21.29
N LYS A 172 2.36 22.55 21.66
CA LYS A 172 3.59 22.71 22.44
C LYS A 172 4.78 21.93 21.88
N GLY A 173 4.55 21.11 20.86
CA GLY A 173 5.58 20.29 20.24
C GLY A 173 6.41 21.04 19.19
N PRO A 174 7.22 20.31 18.40
CA PRO A 174 8.26 20.92 17.58
C PRO A 174 7.75 21.87 16.47
N MET A 175 6.51 21.70 16.00
CA MET A 175 5.90 22.59 15.00
C MET A 175 5.68 24.02 15.51
N THR A 176 5.63 24.24 16.83
CA THR A 176 5.46 25.57 17.42
C THR A 176 6.78 26.23 17.80
N ASP A 177 7.92 25.59 17.49
CA ASP A 177 9.25 26.17 17.72
C ASP A 177 9.39 27.48 16.91
N PRO A 178 9.70 28.62 17.57
CA PRO A 178 9.81 29.92 16.91
C PRO A 178 10.75 29.95 15.70
N LYS A 179 11.75 29.07 15.65
CA LYS A 179 12.69 29.01 14.52
C LYS A 179 12.02 28.68 13.17
N TYR A 180 10.80 28.14 13.19
CA TYR A 180 10.03 27.82 12.00
C TYR A 180 9.03 28.90 11.59
N GLY A 181 8.90 30.01 12.36
CA GLY A 181 7.95 31.08 12.05
C GLY A 181 6.48 30.71 12.29
N GLY A 182 6.22 29.59 12.99
CA GLY A 182 4.89 29.10 13.35
C GLY A 182 4.49 27.83 12.59
N ALA A 183 3.41 27.20 13.07
CA ALA A 183 2.97 25.90 12.57
C ALA A 183 2.33 25.94 11.17
N GLY A 184 2.03 27.11 10.60
CA GLY A 184 1.27 27.23 9.35
C GLY A 184 2.01 26.82 8.09
N GLY A 185 3.35 26.93 8.07
CA GLY A 185 4.16 26.72 6.87
C GLY A 185 4.56 25.27 6.55
N PHE A 186 4.16 24.30 7.38
CA PHE A 186 4.51 22.90 7.17
C PHE A 186 3.65 22.23 6.10
N ALA A 187 4.14 21.14 5.51
CA ALA A 187 3.38 20.39 4.51
C ALA A 187 2.07 19.81 5.10
N SER A 188 2.07 19.45 6.39
CA SER A 188 0.87 18.99 7.10
C SER A 188 -0.20 20.07 7.33
N THR A 189 0.14 21.35 7.22
CA THR A 189 -0.80 22.46 7.45
C THR A 189 -1.03 23.25 6.18
N GLY A 190 0.02 23.82 5.59
CA GLY A 190 -0.06 24.58 4.34
C GLY A 190 -0.47 23.72 3.15
N GLY A 191 -0.21 22.42 3.20
CA GLY A 191 -0.68 21.47 2.20
C GLY A 191 -2.15 21.05 2.39
N TRP A 192 -2.80 21.33 3.53
CA TRP A 192 -4.18 20.93 3.76
C TRP A 192 -5.16 21.98 3.20
N THR A 193 -5.57 21.77 1.95
CA THR A 193 -6.47 22.69 1.19
C THR A 193 -7.95 22.27 1.22
N LEU A 194 -8.22 21.10 1.80
CA LEU A 194 -9.53 20.46 1.83
C LEU A 194 -10.42 20.93 2.98
N ALA A 195 -10.03 21.94 3.76
CA ALA A 195 -10.87 22.51 4.81
C ALA A 195 -11.87 23.56 4.29
N LYS A 196 -12.89 23.85 5.09
CA LYS A 196 -13.70 25.07 4.98
C LYS A 196 -12.94 26.23 5.63
N GLY A 197 -12.43 27.14 4.82
CA GLY A 197 -11.45 28.13 5.26
C GLY A 197 -10.03 27.58 5.22
N GLY A 198 -9.11 28.13 6.01
CA GLY A 198 -7.71 27.69 6.04
C GLY A 198 -7.44 26.60 7.07
N ALA A 199 -6.42 25.77 6.84
CA ALA A 199 -6.02 24.69 7.77
C ALA A 199 -5.81 25.18 9.22
N MET A 200 -5.19 26.36 9.40
CA MET A 200 -4.96 26.95 10.73
C MET A 200 -6.26 27.39 11.44
N ASN A 201 -7.40 27.46 10.73
CA ASN A 201 -8.70 27.64 11.37
C ASN A 201 -9.13 26.39 12.15
N HIS A 202 -8.53 25.22 11.88
CA HIS A 202 -8.88 23.94 12.48
C HIS A 202 -7.72 23.27 13.24
N TYR A 203 -6.47 23.71 13.04
CA TYR A 203 -5.28 23.17 13.70
C TYR A 203 -5.43 23.09 15.23
N SER A 204 -5.48 21.86 15.77
CA SER A 204 -5.60 21.53 17.20
C SER A 204 -6.80 22.22 17.92
N LYS A 205 -7.96 22.30 17.26
CA LYS A 205 -9.11 23.07 17.78
C LYS A 205 -10.31 22.24 18.20
N HIS A 206 -10.49 21.05 17.64
CA HIS A 206 -11.72 20.27 17.79
C HIS A 206 -11.52 19.11 18.76
N LEU A 207 -12.47 18.89 19.66
CA LEU A 207 -12.45 17.76 20.58
C LEU A 207 -13.35 16.64 20.04
N PHE A 208 -12.88 15.92 19.02
CA PHE A 208 -13.64 14.79 18.45
C PHE A 208 -13.71 13.61 19.42
N PHE A 209 -12.64 13.44 20.20
CA PHE A 209 -12.56 12.58 21.37
C PHE A 209 -11.68 13.22 22.44
N LYS A 210 -11.76 12.71 23.67
CA LYS A 210 -10.95 13.17 24.81
C LYS A 210 -9.90 12.11 25.13
N LEU A 211 -8.64 12.54 25.22
CA LEU A 211 -7.57 11.74 25.80
C LEU A 211 -7.45 12.04 27.29
N THR A 212 -7.26 11.03 28.12
CA THR A 212 -6.78 11.22 29.49
C THR A 212 -5.35 11.72 29.49
N TYR A 213 -4.87 12.17 30.65
CA TYR A 213 -3.47 12.57 30.81
C TYR A 213 -2.50 11.43 30.45
N GLU A 214 -2.81 10.22 30.89
CA GLU A 214 -2.03 9.01 30.64
C GLU A 214 -2.05 8.66 29.14
N GLN A 215 -3.22 8.70 28.49
CA GLN A 215 -3.35 8.46 27.06
C GLN A 215 -2.57 9.51 26.24
N GLN A 216 -2.62 10.78 26.60
CA GLN A 216 -1.86 11.84 25.92
C GLN A 216 -0.35 11.61 26.07
N LYS A 217 0.14 11.39 27.29
CA LYS A 217 1.56 11.08 27.56
C LYS A 217 2.01 9.83 26.80
N PHE A 218 1.12 8.85 26.69
CA PHE A 218 1.37 7.64 25.94
C PHE A 218 1.54 7.89 24.43
N VAL A 219 0.65 8.67 23.81
CA VAL A 219 0.79 9.11 22.40
C VAL A 219 2.09 9.88 22.18
N GLU A 220 2.45 10.80 23.08
CA GLU A 220 3.72 11.54 23.02
C GLU A 220 4.95 10.62 23.05
N ASN A 221 4.94 9.58 23.86
CA ASN A 221 6.04 8.63 23.94
C ASN A 221 6.14 7.75 22.69
N VAL A 222 5.02 7.22 22.20
CA VAL A 222 5.01 6.35 21.02
C VAL A 222 5.38 7.13 19.75
N SER A 223 4.78 8.32 19.55
CA SER A 223 5.02 9.16 18.37
C SER A 223 6.49 9.59 18.21
N LYS A 224 7.28 9.68 19.29
CA LYS A 224 8.72 9.97 19.21
C LYS A 224 9.55 8.86 18.56
N ASN A 225 9.02 7.63 18.53
CA ASN A 225 9.72 6.45 18.03
C ASN A 225 9.30 6.04 16.62
N ILE A 226 8.31 6.70 16.03
CA ILE A 226 7.77 6.37 14.72
C ILE A 226 8.27 7.38 13.69
N PHE A 227 8.97 6.88 12.67
CA PHE A 227 9.50 7.66 11.55
C PHE A 227 8.83 7.24 10.25
N ARG A 228 9.05 8.04 9.21
CA ARG A 228 8.52 7.86 7.87
C ARG A 228 9.60 8.25 6.86
N PRO A 229 9.81 7.47 5.79
CA PRO A 229 11.02 7.53 4.96
C PRO A 229 11.13 8.81 4.13
N CYS A 230 10.04 9.59 4.01
CA CYS A 230 10.00 10.85 3.29
C CYS A 230 10.68 12.02 4.03
N CYS A 231 10.87 11.96 5.35
CA CYS A 231 11.51 13.03 6.13
C CYS A 231 12.31 12.49 7.33
N GLY A 232 13.09 13.37 7.98
CA GLY A 232 14.01 13.01 9.06
C GLY A 232 13.42 13.06 10.47
N ASN A 233 12.24 13.64 10.62
CA ASN A 233 11.59 13.88 11.89
C ASN A 233 10.83 12.63 12.39
N SER A 234 10.31 12.60 13.62
CA SER A 234 9.38 11.54 14.06
C SER A 234 7.93 12.00 13.94
N THR A 235 6.95 11.12 14.20
CA THR A 235 5.53 11.49 14.26
C THR A 235 5.24 12.55 15.33
N TYR A 236 6.07 12.63 16.39
CA TYR A 236 6.02 13.72 17.38
C TYR A 236 6.28 15.11 16.76
N PHE A 237 6.90 15.16 15.59
CA PHE A 237 6.98 16.34 14.75
C PHE A 237 6.22 16.07 13.43
N PRO A 238 4.88 16.26 13.42
CA PRO A 238 4.02 15.90 12.30
C PRO A 238 4.05 17.00 11.21
N ASP A 239 5.23 17.28 10.66
CA ASP A 239 5.51 18.32 9.66
C ASP A 239 5.02 17.99 8.23
N CYS A 240 4.67 16.75 7.97
CA CYS A 240 4.12 16.27 6.71
C CYS A 240 2.76 15.59 6.90
N ASN A 241 2.00 15.46 5.82
CA ASN A 241 0.72 14.75 5.79
C ASN A 241 0.80 13.34 6.43
N HIS A 242 1.84 12.57 6.14
CA HIS A 242 2.05 11.23 6.73
C HIS A 242 2.27 11.28 8.24
N GLY A 243 3.05 12.26 8.71
CA GLY A 243 3.27 12.45 10.15
C GLY A 243 1.99 12.85 10.86
N MET A 244 1.21 13.76 10.27
CA MET A 244 -0.07 14.20 10.81
C MET A 244 -1.13 13.08 10.79
N ALA A 245 -1.21 12.31 9.71
CA ALA A 245 -2.07 11.15 9.60
C ALA A 245 -1.70 10.06 10.63
N MET A 246 -0.41 9.78 10.78
CA MET A 246 0.06 8.85 11.81
C MET A 246 -0.31 9.36 13.20
N LEU A 247 -0.14 10.66 13.48
CA LEU A 247 -0.56 11.23 14.76
C LEU A 247 -2.07 11.00 15.01
N GLY A 248 -2.93 11.31 14.04
CA GLY A 248 -4.38 11.07 14.16
C GLY A 248 -4.74 9.60 14.43
N LEU A 249 -4.02 8.65 13.82
CA LEU A 249 -4.19 7.22 14.10
C LEU A 249 -3.82 6.88 15.55
N LEU A 250 -2.65 7.33 16.02
CA LEU A 250 -2.17 7.06 17.37
C LEU A 250 -3.11 7.65 18.43
N GLU A 251 -3.60 8.86 18.21
CA GLU A 251 -4.58 9.53 19.06
C GLU A 251 -5.88 8.74 19.16
N LEU A 252 -6.43 8.32 18.01
CA LEU A 252 -7.66 7.54 17.96
C LEU A 252 -7.50 6.22 18.72
N MET A 253 -6.42 5.49 18.45
CA MET A 253 -6.11 4.22 19.12
C MET A 253 -5.93 4.40 20.63
N ALA A 254 -5.21 5.44 21.06
CA ALA A 254 -5.02 5.74 22.48
C ALA A 254 -6.35 6.05 23.17
N SER A 255 -7.24 6.83 22.53
CA SER A 255 -8.57 7.15 23.06
C SER A 255 -9.42 5.91 23.30
N GLN A 256 -9.16 4.83 22.55
CA GLN A 256 -9.83 3.55 22.62
C GLN A 256 -9.12 2.52 23.53
N GLY A 257 -8.06 2.94 24.23
CA GLY A 257 -7.35 2.09 25.18
C GLY A 257 -6.43 1.03 24.54
N VAL A 258 -6.04 1.22 23.28
CA VAL A 258 -5.13 0.28 22.60
C VAL A 258 -3.72 0.35 23.20
N GLY A 259 -3.12 -0.82 23.47
CA GLY A 259 -1.78 -0.93 24.05
C GLY A 259 -0.63 -0.65 23.08
N GLU A 260 0.58 -0.45 23.62
CA GLU A 260 1.79 -0.04 22.88
C GLU A 260 2.16 -0.99 21.74
N ALA A 261 2.15 -2.30 22.01
CA ALA A 261 2.53 -3.29 21.02
C ALA A 261 1.64 -3.25 19.78
N ASP A 262 0.32 -3.13 19.96
CA ASP A 262 -0.62 -3.10 18.84
C ASP A 262 -0.62 -1.75 18.13
N MET A 263 -0.30 -0.66 18.84
CA MET A 263 -0.07 0.65 18.24
C MET A 263 1.11 0.66 17.27
N TYR A 264 2.25 0.04 17.64
CA TYR A 264 3.36 -0.08 16.68
C TYR A 264 3.05 -1.04 15.53
N LYS A 265 2.29 -2.13 15.75
CA LYS A 265 1.86 -3.00 14.64
C LYS A 265 0.96 -2.25 13.65
N ALA A 266 0.00 -1.47 14.15
CA ALA A 266 -0.88 -0.66 13.32
C ALA A 266 -0.09 0.42 12.56
N ALA A 267 0.85 1.11 13.23
CA ALA A 267 1.73 2.08 12.59
C ALA A 267 2.62 1.44 11.51
N LEU A 268 3.14 0.22 11.75
CA LEU A 268 3.91 -0.53 10.78
C LEU A 268 3.06 -0.90 9.56
N ALA A 269 1.83 -1.34 9.77
CA ALA A 269 0.89 -1.61 8.68
C ALA A 269 0.59 -0.35 7.87
N ALA A 270 0.20 0.74 8.53
CA ALA A 270 -0.12 2.01 7.88
C ALA A 270 1.06 2.53 7.04
N ASN A 271 2.26 2.61 7.62
CA ASN A 271 3.44 3.03 6.88
C ASN A 271 3.82 2.07 5.75
N SER A 272 3.59 0.76 5.91
CA SER A 272 3.85 -0.20 4.82
C SER A 272 2.97 0.11 3.62
N TYR A 273 1.67 0.35 3.81
CA TYR A 273 0.78 0.72 2.71
C TYR A 273 1.01 2.13 2.16
N TRP A 274 1.47 3.09 2.99
CA TRP A 274 1.79 4.45 2.53
C TRP A 274 3.14 4.54 1.81
N PHE A 275 4.07 3.62 2.11
CA PHE A 275 5.41 3.58 1.52
C PHE A 275 5.79 2.16 1.07
N PRO A 276 5.02 1.54 0.16
CA PRO A 276 5.15 0.12 -0.19
C PRO A 276 6.56 -0.26 -0.61
N ASP A 277 7.16 0.49 -1.53
CA ASP A 277 8.51 0.24 -2.04
C ASP A 277 9.57 0.30 -0.92
N THR A 278 9.38 1.20 0.04
CA THR A 278 10.28 1.35 1.20
C THR A 278 10.20 0.12 2.09
N TYR A 279 8.99 -0.29 2.47
CA TYR A 279 8.82 -1.39 3.40
C TYR A 279 9.14 -2.75 2.77
N LEU A 280 8.93 -2.92 1.47
CA LEU A 280 9.44 -4.09 0.74
C LEU A 280 10.97 -4.13 0.71
N THR A 281 11.63 -2.98 0.51
CA THR A 281 13.10 -2.87 0.54
C THR A 281 13.65 -3.17 1.94
N ILE A 282 13.03 -2.62 2.99
CA ILE A 282 13.40 -2.92 4.38
C ILE A 282 13.18 -4.41 4.68
N ALA A 283 12.07 -4.99 4.23
CA ALA A 283 11.80 -6.40 4.43
C ALA A 283 12.85 -7.29 3.76
N LYS A 284 13.31 -6.94 2.55
CA LYS A 284 14.41 -7.63 1.86
C LYS A 284 15.73 -7.49 2.63
N TYR A 285 16.01 -6.30 3.15
CA TYR A 285 17.17 -6.09 4.03
C TYR A 285 17.14 -6.98 5.27
N MET A 286 16.00 -7.08 5.94
CA MET A 286 15.84 -7.91 7.13
C MET A 286 16.00 -9.40 6.80
N ASP A 287 15.47 -9.86 5.66
CA ASP A 287 15.62 -11.25 5.22
C ASP A 287 17.08 -11.60 4.93
N MET A 288 17.85 -10.69 4.32
CA MET A 288 19.31 -10.83 4.14
C MET A 288 20.08 -10.91 5.46
N LYS A 289 19.53 -10.32 6.53
CA LYS A 289 20.07 -10.43 7.91
C LYS A 289 19.52 -11.64 8.68
N GLY A 290 18.75 -12.51 8.04
CA GLY A 290 18.18 -13.71 8.64
C GLY A 290 16.92 -13.47 9.48
N VAL A 291 16.32 -12.27 9.42
CA VAL A 291 15.12 -11.91 10.18
C VAL A 291 13.91 -11.88 9.25
N LYS A 292 12.98 -12.82 9.42
CA LYS A 292 11.73 -12.85 8.65
C LYS A 292 10.81 -11.68 9.01
N TRP A 293 10.06 -11.16 8.04
CA TRP A 293 9.19 -9.99 8.24
C TRP A 293 8.19 -10.16 9.39
N ASN A 294 7.57 -11.32 9.52
CA ASN A 294 6.63 -11.63 10.61
C ASN A 294 7.30 -11.79 11.99
N LYS A 295 8.63 -11.63 12.09
CA LYS A 295 9.42 -11.67 13.32
C LYS A 295 10.17 -10.36 13.58
N VAL A 296 10.00 -9.34 12.74
CA VAL A 296 10.61 -8.03 13.01
C VAL A 296 9.96 -7.40 14.25
N ASP A 297 10.74 -6.62 14.99
CA ASP A 297 10.20 -5.73 16.00
C ASP A 297 9.65 -4.46 15.32
N PRO A 298 8.33 -4.19 15.39
CA PRO A 298 7.74 -3.03 14.73
C PRO A 298 8.34 -1.70 15.21
N LYS A 299 8.69 -1.58 16.51
CA LYS A 299 9.28 -0.36 17.06
C LYS A 299 10.65 -0.07 16.46
N SER A 300 11.49 -1.08 16.31
CA SER A 300 12.79 -0.97 15.65
C SER A 300 12.68 -0.58 14.18
N VAL A 301 11.81 -1.26 13.42
CA VAL A 301 11.60 -0.97 11.99
C VAL A 301 11.02 0.41 11.75
N LEU A 302 10.10 0.87 12.59
CA LEU A 302 9.56 2.23 12.54
C LEU A 302 10.56 3.30 13.01
N GLY A 303 11.63 2.89 13.69
CA GLY A 303 12.63 3.79 14.25
C GLY A 303 13.51 4.50 13.20
N ALA A 304 14.28 5.47 13.69
CA ALA A 304 15.10 6.34 12.85
C ALA A 304 16.12 5.58 11.96
N ASN A 305 16.61 4.42 12.41
CA ASN A 305 17.62 3.65 11.68
C ASN A 305 17.10 3.02 10.39
N PHE A 306 15.79 2.80 10.30
CA PHE A 306 15.15 2.15 9.16
C PHE A 306 14.21 3.09 8.42
N SER A 307 13.32 3.75 9.16
CA SER A 307 12.20 4.50 8.59
C SER A 307 12.42 6.01 8.57
N SER A 308 13.54 6.57 9.01
CA SER A 308 13.86 7.98 8.70
C SER A 308 14.43 8.10 7.28
N ALA A 309 14.34 9.29 6.68
CA ALA A 309 14.97 9.54 5.38
C ALA A 309 16.46 9.13 5.34
N THR A 310 17.22 9.40 6.40
CA THR A 310 18.65 9.02 6.47
C THR A 310 18.83 7.54 6.73
N GLY A 311 18.02 6.93 7.59
CA GLY A 311 18.06 5.50 7.88
C GLY A 311 17.76 4.67 6.64
N TYR A 312 16.67 4.99 5.95
CA TYR A 312 16.28 4.32 4.72
C TYR A 312 17.35 4.43 3.62
N ARG A 313 17.96 5.62 3.44
CA ARG A 313 19.08 5.79 2.48
C ARG A 313 20.27 4.87 2.78
N LYS A 314 20.58 4.58 4.05
CA LYS A 314 21.64 3.62 4.41
C LYS A 314 21.27 2.18 4.03
N ILE A 315 20.00 1.84 4.06
CA ILE A 315 19.51 0.52 3.64
C ILE A 315 19.60 0.38 2.11
N LEU A 316 19.24 1.44 1.37
CA LEU A 316 19.36 1.48 -0.09
C LEU A 316 20.79 1.24 -0.60
N GLN A 317 21.81 1.58 0.20
CA GLN A 317 23.21 1.31 -0.14
C GLN A 317 23.60 -0.17 0.01
N GLN A 318 22.77 -0.97 0.68
CA GLN A 318 23.03 -2.38 1.00
C GLN A 318 22.10 -3.35 0.26
N VAL A 319 21.02 -2.85 -0.35
CA VAL A 319 19.97 -3.67 -0.96
C VAL A 319 19.48 -3.01 -2.24
N THR A 320 19.47 -3.76 -3.33
CA THR A 320 18.77 -3.35 -4.56
C THR A 320 17.26 -3.35 -4.31
N PRO A 321 16.57 -2.19 -4.45
CA PRO A 321 15.13 -2.09 -4.28
C PRO A 321 14.38 -3.00 -5.26
N PRO A 322 13.16 -3.44 -4.92
CA PRO A 322 12.26 -4.05 -5.88
C PRO A 322 11.96 -3.12 -7.06
N ASP A 323 11.81 -3.68 -8.27
CA ASP A 323 11.22 -2.97 -9.41
C ASP A 323 9.69 -2.88 -9.23
N THR A 324 9.25 -2.11 -8.24
CA THR A 324 7.84 -1.81 -8.02
C THR A 324 7.56 -0.36 -8.43
N LYS A 325 6.58 -0.18 -9.32
CA LYS A 325 6.09 1.14 -9.73
C LYS A 325 4.91 1.53 -8.85
N SER A 326 5.11 1.71 -7.54
CA SER A 326 4.08 2.27 -6.67
C SER A 326 4.51 3.67 -6.21
N GLY A 327 4.24 4.65 -7.07
CA GLY A 327 4.47 6.05 -6.76
C GLY A 327 3.47 6.53 -5.71
N GLY A 328 3.93 6.70 -4.47
CA GLY A 328 3.19 7.31 -3.36
C GLY A 328 2.94 8.81 -3.60
N GLY A 329 2.08 9.14 -4.55
CA GLY A 329 1.57 10.49 -4.75
C GLY A 329 0.53 10.81 -3.70
N CYS A 330 0.92 11.56 -2.67
CA CYS A 330 0.12 11.81 -1.46
C CYS A 330 -0.37 13.27 -1.33
N GLY A 331 -0.36 14.04 -2.41
CA GLY A 331 -0.85 15.42 -2.42
C GLY A 331 -2.37 15.50 -2.43
N VAL A 332 -2.89 16.59 -1.84
CA VAL A 332 -4.28 17.06 -1.96
C VAL A 332 -4.32 18.37 -2.72
#